data_AF-H0H2T9-F1
#
_entry.id   AF-H0H2T9-F1
#
_cell.length_a   1.000
_cell.length_b   1.000
_cell.length_c   1.000
_cell.angle_alpha   90.00
_cell.angle_beta   90.00
_cell.angle_gamma   90.00
#
_symmetry.space_group_name_H-M   'P 1'
#
loop_
_entity.id
_entity.type
_entity.pdbx_description
1 polymer ?
#
loop_
_entity_poly.entity_id
_entity_poly.type
_entity_poly.pdbx_seq_one_letter_code
_entity_poly.pdbx_strand_id
1 'polypeptide(L)'
;MLKSAVYSILAASLVNAGTIPLGKLSDIDKIGTQTEIFPFLGGSGPYYSFPGDYGISRDLPESCEMKQVQMVGRHGERYPTVSKAKSIMTTWYKLSNYTGQFSGALSFLNDDYEFFIRDTKNLEMETTLANSVNVLNPYTGEMNAKRHARDFLAQYGYMVENQTSFAVFTSNSNRCHDTAQYFIDGLGDKFNISLQTISEAESAGANTLSAHHSCPAWDDDVNDDILKNMIPNI
;
A
#
# COMPACT_ATOMS: atom_id res chain seq x y z
N MET A 1 17.53 27.89 -8.16
CA MET A 1 18.63 27.36 -7.33
C MET A 1 18.31 26.03 -6.63
N LEU A 2 17.07 25.50 -6.70
CA LEU A 2 16.72 24.22 -6.06
C LEU A 2 17.10 22.95 -6.85
N LYS A 3 17.33 23.06 -8.17
CA LYS A 3 17.65 21.89 -9.03
C LYS A 3 19.03 21.28 -8.73
N SER A 4 20.01 22.07 -8.28
CA SER A 4 21.38 21.56 -8.00
C SER A 4 21.48 20.69 -6.75
N ALA A 5 20.56 20.82 -5.78
CA ALA A 5 20.63 20.04 -4.55
C ALA A 5 20.24 18.57 -4.76
N VAL A 6 19.26 18.31 -5.64
CA VAL A 6 18.80 16.95 -5.96
C VAL A 6 19.90 16.13 -6.66
N TYR A 7 20.69 16.75 -7.54
CA TYR A 7 21.82 16.08 -8.19
C TYR A 7 22.98 15.78 -7.23
N SER A 8 23.16 16.58 -6.18
CA SER A 8 24.30 16.44 -5.25
C SER A 8 24.09 15.32 -4.23
N ILE A 9 22.84 15.01 -3.87
CA ILE A 9 22.53 13.92 -2.92
C ILE A 9 22.66 12.54 -3.59
N LEU A 10 22.43 12.44 -4.91
CA LEU A 10 22.55 11.18 -5.64
C LEU A 10 24.00 10.71 -5.84
N ALA A 11 24.98 11.62 -5.76
CA ALA A 11 26.39 11.31 -5.97
C ALA A 11 27.06 10.67 -4.75
N ALA A 12 26.47 10.77 -3.55
CA ALA A 12 27.13 10.36 -2.29
C ALA A 12 26.82 8.92 -1.84
N SER A 13 25.92 8.18 -2.50
CA SER A 13 25.55 6.81 -2.11
C SER A 13 26.01 5.72 -3.10
N LEU A 14 26.77 6.07 -4.13
CA LEU A 14 27.25 5.12 -5.15
C LEU A 14 28.63 4.56 -4.77
N VAL A 15 28.73 3.78 -3.69
CA VAL A 15 29.91 2.92 -3.47
C VAL A 15 29.57 1.43 -3.57
N ASN A 16 28.34 1.07 -3.95
CA ASN A 16 28.02 -0.31 -4.32
C ASN A 16 26.80 -0.46 -5.25
N ALA A 17 26.55 0.51 -6.13
CA ALA A 17 25.44 0.43 -7.07
C ALA A 17 25.87 -0.28 -8.36
N GLY A 18 25.25 -1.42 -8.63
CA GLY A 18 25.21 -1.98 -9.98
C GLY A 18 24.81 -0.89 -10.97
N THR A 19 25.49 -0.88 -12.12
CA THR A 19 25.31 0.10 -13.20
C THR A 19 23.83 0.30 -13.52
N ILE A 20 23.27 1.46 -13.18
CA ILE A 20 21.95 1.87 -13.64
C ILE A 20 22.09 2.20 -15.13
N PRO A 21 21.42 1.49 -16.06
CA PRO A 21 21.52 1.77 -17.49
C PRO A 21 21.13 3.22 -17.78
N LEU A 22 21.99 3.94 -18.51
CA LEU A 22 21.88 5.39 -18.76
C LEU A 22 20.53 5.82 -19.40
N GLY A 23 19.84 4.91 -20.09
CA GLY A 23 18.49 5.14 -20.65
C GLY A 23 17.35 5.20 -19.62
N LYS A 24 17.55 4.70 -18.38
CA LYS A 24 16.54 4.73 -17.30
C LYS A 24 16.43 6.08 -16.59
N LEU A 25 17.31 7.05 -16.89
CA LEU A 25 17.33 8.37 -16.25
C LEU A 25 16.31 9.35 -16.82
N SER A 26 15.86 9.18 -18.07
CA SER A 26 14.96 10.13 -18.75
C SER A 26 13.52 10.11 -18.26
N ASP A 27 13.12 9.06 -17.52
CA ASP A 27 11.76 8.90 -17.01
C ASP A 27 11.70 8.91 -15.47
N ILE A 28 12.80 9.20 -14.78
CA ILE A 28 12.81 9.28 -13.31
C ILE A 28 11.84 10.35 -12.80
N ASP A 29 11.70 11.46 -13.53
CA ASP A 29 10.76 12.54 -13.23
C ASP A 29 9.28 12.11 -13.37
N LYS A 30 9.01 10.99 -14.05
CA LYS A 30 7.67 10.41 -14.18
C LYS A 30 7.35 9.39 -13.07
N ILE A 31 8.33 8.95 -12.30
CA ILE A 31 8.09 8.02 -11.19
C ILE A 31 7.25 8.75 -10.15
N GLY A 32 6.09 8.17 -9.80
CA GLY A 32 5.21 8.74 -8.80
C GLY A 32 4.25 9.84 -9.30
N THR A 33 4.16 10.08 -10.61
CA THR A 33 3.26 11.13 -11.15
C THR A 33 1.92 10.61 -11.68
N GLN A 34 1.79 9.28 -11.83
CA GLN A 34 0.64 8.64 -12.49
C GLN A 34 -0.53 8.39 -11.53
N THR A 35 -0.89 9.36 -10.71
CA THR A 35 -1.89 9.21 -9.65
C THR A 35 -3.34 9.16 -10.17
N GLU A 36 -3.59 9.71 -11.36
CA GLU A 36 -4.92 9.77 -11.99
C GLU A 36 -5.55 8.40 -12.23
N ILE A 37 -4.76 7.32 -12.31
CA ILE A 37 -5.28 5.97 -12.51
C ILE A 37 -5.79 5.33 -11.22
N PHE A 38 -5.35 5.79 -10.04
CA PHE A 38 -5.59 5.11 -8.77
C PHE A 38 -7.07 4.90 -8.43
N PRO A 39 -7.98 5.88 -8.70
CA PRO A 39 -9.42 5.67 -8.51
C PRO A 39 -10.01 4.51 -9.32
N PHE A 40 -9.38 4.13 -10.43
CA PHE A 40 -9.84 3.08 -11.34
C PHE A 40 -9.26 1.70 -11.03
N LEU A 41 -8.41 1.57 -10.01
CA LEU A 41 -7.74 0.29 -9.66
C LEU A 41 -8.46 -0.53 -8.58
N GLY A 42 -9.69 -0.16 -8.21
CA GLY A 42 -10.54 -0.97 -7.33
C GLY A 42 -9.88 -1.34 -5.99
N GLY A 43 -9.07 -0.43 -5.42
CA GLY A 43 -8.36 -0.66 -4.17
C GLY A 43 -7.15 -1.61 -4.25
N SER A 44 -6.69 -1.94 -5.46
CA SER A 44 -5.45 -2.69 -5.71
C SER A 44 -4.23 -1.81 -6.00
N GLY A 45 -4.44 -0.50 -6.22
CA GLY A 45 -3.39 0.49 -6.42
C GLY A 45 -2.97 1.18 -5.11
N PRO A 46 -2.01 2.12 -5.20
CA PRO A 46 -1.61 2.94 -4.06
C PRO A 46 -2.73 3.78 -3.46
N TYR A 47 -2.54 4.19 -2.20
CA TYR A 47 -3.42 5.12 -1.51
C TYR A 47 -3.48 6.47 -2.23
N TYR A 48 -4.67 7.04 -2.25
CA TYR A 48 -4.94 8.41 -2.66
C TYR A 48 -6.02 8.99 -1.75
N SER A 49 -5.99 10.31 -1.56
CA SER A 49 -7.09 11.00 -0.89
C SER A 49 -8.33 10.95 -1.77
N PHE A 50 -9.49 10.71 -1.15
CA PHE A 50 -10.75 10.69 -1.88
C PHE A 50 -10.92 11.99 -2.69
N PRO A 51 -11.15 11.91 -4.01
CA PRO A 51 -11.08 13.06 -4.91
C PRO A 51 -12.32 13.95 -4.84
N GLY A 52 -13.40 13.49 -4.21
CA GLY A 52 -14.61 14.29 -4.06
C GLY A 52 -14.44 15.34 -2.96
N ASP A 53 -14.75 16.59 -3.31
CA ASP A 53 -14.91 17.70 -2.38
C ASP A 53 -16.37 18.15 -2.37
N TYR A 54 -17.00 18.09 -1.20
CA TYR A 54 -18.38 18.53 -0.99
C TYR A 54 -18.46 19.90 -0.30
N GLY A 55 -17.34 20.62 -0.19
CA GLY A 55 -17.25 21.93 0.47
C GLY A 55 -17.31 21.88 2.00
N ILE A 56 -17.21 20.68 2.60
CA ILE A 56 -17.18 20.49 4.05
C ILE A 56 -15.72 20.47 4.50
N SER A 57 -15.32 21.46 5.30
CA SER A 57 -13.96 21.51 5.83
C SER A 57 -13.65 20.28 6.70
N ARG A 58 -12.40 19.81 6.60
CA ARG A 58 -11.85 18.77 7.49
C ARG A 58 -11.37 19.34 8.82
N ASP A 59 -11.32 20.66 8.95
CA ASP A 59 -10.88 21.34 10.15
C ASP A 59 -11.94 21.23 11.26
N LEU A 60 -11.46 21.30 12.50
CA LEU A 60 -12.35 21.37 13.65
C LEU A 60 -13.19 22.66 13.56
N PRO A 61 -14.53 22.58 13.65
CA PRO A 61 -15.36 23.78 13.60
C PRO A 61 -15.01 24.77 14.71
N GLU A 62 -15.21 26.07 14.44
CA GLU A 62 -15.03 27.10 15.46
C GLU A 62 -15.86 26.78 16.70
N SER A 63 -15.33 27.06 17.89
CA SER A 63 -15.92 26.75 19.20
C SER A 63 -16.09 25.26 19.56
N CYS A 64 -15.71 24.33 18.69
CA CYS A 64 -15.66 22.91 19.03
C CYS A 64 -14.29 22.50 19.62
N GLU A 65 -14.32 21.45 20.43
CA GLU A 65 -13.12 20.80 20.97
C GLU A 65 -13.23 19.29 20.69
N MET A 66 -12.23 18.72 20.03
CA MET A 66 -12.20 17.28 19.78
C MET A 66 -11.89 16.53 21.08
N LYS A 67 -12.77 15.63 21.47
CA LYS A 67 -12.63 14.82 22.71
C LYS A 67 -12.10 13.41 22.46
N GLN A 68 -12.28 12.88 21.26
CA GLN A 68 -11.86 11.53 20.92
C GLN A 68 -11.64 11.42 19.41
N VAL A 69 -10.63 10.63 19.02
CA VAL A 69 -10.40 10.18 17.65
C VAL A 69 -10.35 8.66 17.64
N GLN A 70 -11.00 8.05 16.65
CA GLN A 70 -10.90 6.63 16.36
C GLN A 70 -10.48 6.49 14.90
N MET A 71 -9.37 5.82 14.67
CA MET A 71 -8.83 5.58 13.33
C MET A 71 -8.86 4.09 13.04
N VAL A 72 -9.51 3.72 11.95
CA VAL A 72 -9.47 2.36 11.40
C VAL A 72 -8.78 2.44 10.05
N GLY A 73 -7.59 1.86 9.95
CA GLY A 73 -6.80 1.81 8.73
C GLY A 73 -6.79 0.40 8.14
N ARG A 74 -6.84 0.31 6.81
CA ARG A 74 -6.47 -0.92 6.10
C ARG A 74 -4.95 -1.11 6.18
N HIS A 75 -4.46 -2.33 5.93
CA HIS A 75 -3.06 -2.54 5.56
C HIS A 75 -2.66 -1.63 4.38
N GLY A 76 -1.37 -1.32 4.26
CA GLY A 76 -0.79 -0.57 3.15
C GLY A 76 -0.74 -1.33 1.82
N GLU A 77 0.00 -0.80 0.87
CA GLU A 77 0.25 -1.39 -0.42
C GLU A 77 1.00 -2.72 -0.27
N ARG A 78 0.51 -3.76 -0.94
CA ARG A 78 1.02 -5.13 -0.79
C ARG A 78 1.26 -5.81 -2.13
N TYR A 79 2.00 -6.90 -2.09
CA TYR A 79 2.04 -7.85 -3.19
C TYR A 79 0.68 -8.54 -3.40
N PRO A 80 0.44 -9.12 -4.59
CA PRO A 80 -0.77 -9.90 -4.85
C PRO A 80 -0.96 -11.03 -3.84
N THR A 81 -2.22 -11.44 -3.66
CA THR A 81 -2.53 -12.66 -2.91
C THR A 81 -1.99 -13.88 -3.66
N VAL A 82 -1.79 -15.00 -2.98
CA VAL A 82 -1.32 -16.25 -3.62
C VAL A 82 -2.26 -16.67 -4.76
N SER A 83 -3.57 -16.60 -4.52
CA SER A 83 -4.59 -16.93 -5.52
C SER A 83 -4.52 -16.00 -6.74
N LYS A 84 -4.38 -14.69 -6.53
CA LYS A 84 -4.28 -13.73 -7.63
C LYS A 84 -2.95 -13.83 -8.37
N ALA A 85 -1.85 -14.08 -7.66
CA ALA A 85 -0.53 -14.26 -8.23
C ALA A 85 -0.50 -15.43 -9.22
N LYS A 86 -1.23 -16.53 -8.95
CA LYS A 86 -1.36 -17.65 -9.90
C LYS A 86 -1.91 -17.20 -11.25
N SER A 87 -2.98 -16.40 -11.26
CA SER A 87 -3.54 -15.84 -12.50
C SER A 87 -2.56 -14.91 -13.22
N ILE A 88 -1.91 -14.00 -12.48
CA ILE A 88 -0.93 -13.06 -13.05
C ILE A 88 0.26 -13.82 -13.67
N MET A 89 0.81 -14.81 -12.96
CA MET A 89 1.92 -15.64 -13.45
C MET A 89 1.53 -16.48 -14.67
N THR A 90 0.28 -16.98 -14.73
CA THR A 90 -0.22 -17.70 -15.91
C THR A 90 -0.25 -16.80 -17.14
N THR A 91 -0.71 -15.56 -16.99
CA THR A 91 -0.67 -14.55 -18.05
C THR A 91 0.75 -14.20 -18.43
N TRP A 92 1.62 -13.97 -17.43
CA TRP A 92 3.03 -13.68 -17.66
C TRP A 92 3.73 -14.80 -18.44
N TYR A 93 3.51 -16.08 -18.08
CA TYR A 93 4.07 -17.23 -18.79
C TYR A 93 3.71 -17.26 -20.28
N LYS A 94 2.47 -16.89 -20.61
CA LYS A 94 2.03 -16.79 -22.02
C LYS A 94 2.76 -15.65 -22.75
N LEU A 95 2.91 -14.50 -22.09
CA LEU A 95 3.60 -13.34 -22.66
C LEU A 95 5.10 -13.62 -22.81
N SER A 96 5.75 -14.19 -21.80
CA SER A 96 7.21 -14.44 -21.80
C SER A 96 7.62 -15.53 -22.79
N ASN A 97 6.70 -16.43 -23.16
CA ASN A 97 6.95 -17.48 -24.16
C ASN A 97 6.54 -17.08 -25.58
N TYR A 98 6.02 -15.86 -25.77
CA TYR A 98 5.73 -15.36 -27.10
C TYR A 98 7.05 -15.12 -27.84
N THR A 99 7.21 -15.77 -29.00
CA THR A 99 8.46 -15.71 -29.78
C THR A 99 8.48 -14.60 -30.84
N GLY A 100 7.36 -13.89 -31.01
CA GLY A 100 7.27 -12.75 -31.91
C GLY A 100 7.72 -11.45 -31.26
N GLN A 101 7.53 -10.34 -31.97
CA GLN A 101 7.76 -9.00 -31.44
C GLN A 101 6.43 -8.38 -30.98
N PHE A 102 6.42 -7.85 -29.76
CA PHE A 102 5.29 -7.06 -29.29
C PHE A 102 5.24 -5.71 -30.00
N SER A 103 4.03 -5.16 -30.20
CA SER A 103 3.82 -3.86 -30.83
C SER A 103 2.82 -3.02 -30.03
N GLY A 104 2.74 -1.73 -30.33
CA GLY A 104 1.84 -0.80 -29.64
C GLY A 104 2.12 -0.73 -28.14
N ALA A 105 1.05 -0.76 -27.33
CA ALA A 105 1.14 -0.65 -25.87
C ALA A 105 1.91 -1.79 -25.19
N LEU A 106 2.15 -2.91 -25.87
CA LEU A 106 2.92 -4.04 -25.34
C LEU A 106 4.40 -4.02 -25.77
N SER A 107 4.82 -3.06 -26.61
CA SER A 107 6.20 -3.00 -27.14
C SER A 107 7.28 -2.97 -26.07
N PHE A 108 6.97 -2.43 -24.87
CA PHE A 108 7.89 -2.42 -23.72
C PHE A 108 8.31 -3.83 -23.27
N LEU A 109 7.54 -4.87 -23.61
CA LEU A 109 7.89 -6.26 -23.29
C LEU A 109 9.06 -6.80 -24.12
N ASN A 110 9.41 -6.14 -25.24
CA ASN A 110 10.59 -6.50 -26.02
C ASN A 110 11.90 -6.02 -25.35
N ASP A 111 11.82 -5.06 -24.43
CA ASP A 111 12.97 -4.34 -23.87
C ASP A 111 13.40 -4.92 -22.51
N ASP A 112 13.61 -6.24 -22.44
CA ASP A 112 14.05 -6.98 -21.24
C ASP A 112 13.21 -6.67 -19.98
N TYR A 113 11.88 -6.63 -20.14
CA TYR A 113 10.98 -6.34 -19.02
C TYR A 113 11.12 -7.35 -17.88
N GLU A 114 11.48 -6.86 -16.70
CA GLU A 114 11.58 -7.66 -15.49
C GLU A 114 10.22 -7.80 -14.80
N PHE A 115 9.75 -9.05 -14.67
CA PHE A 115 8.51 -9.35 -13.95
C PHE A 115 8.60 -8.97 -12.46
N PHE A 116 7.60 -8.25 -11.96
CA PHE A 116 7.62 -7.63 -10.63
C PHE A 116 7.54 -8.61 -9.44
N ILE A 117 7.07 -9.84 -9.65
CA ILE A 117 7.07 -10.90 -8.61
C ILE A 117 8.35 -11.73 -8.76
N ARG A 118 9.40 -11.33 -8.04
CA ARG A 118 10.74 -11.95 -8.09
C ARG A 118 10.91 -13.08 -7.07
N ASP A 119 10.28 -12.94 -5.91
CA ASP A 119 10.26 -13.94 -4.85
C ASP A 119 8.81 -14.17 -4.42
N THR A 120 8.37 -15.43 -4.47
CA THR A 120 7.02 -15.83 -4.08
C THR A 120 6.78 -15.70 -2.57
N LYS A 121 7.84 -15.58 -1.76
CA LYS A 121 7.73 -15.27 -0.32
C LYS A 121 7.17 -13.88 -0.05
N ASN A 122 7.23 -12.98 -1.03
CA ASN A 122 6.66 -11.64 -0.90
C ASN A 122 5.15 -11.62 -1.10
N LEU A 123 4.53 -12.68 -1.66
CA LEU A 123 3.07 -12.73 -1.83
C LEU A 123 2.35 -12.54 -0.50
N GLU A 124 1.18 -11.91 -0.52
CA GLU A 124 0.40 -11.48 0.66
C GLU A 124 1.02 -10.36 1.52
N MET A 125 2.32 -10.11 1.40
CA MET A 125 3.08 -9.21 2.28
C MET A 125 3.00 -7.75 1.83
N GLU A 126 3.12 -6.85 2.80
CA GLU A 126 3.36 -5.42 2.58
C GLU A 126 4.54 -5.20 1.61
N THR A 127 4.42 -4.19 0.76
CA THR A 127 5.56 -3.70 -0.02
C THR A 127 6.40 -2.80 0.89
N THR A 128 7.70 -3.02 0.87
CA THR A 128 8.70 -2.30 1.65
C THR A 128 9.79 -1.80 0.72
N LEU A 129 10.67 -0.93 1.21
CA LEU A 129 11.85 -0.55 0.44
C LEU A 129 12.78 -1.76 0.19
N ALA A 130 12.80 -2.72 1.11
CA ALA A 130 13.68 -3.88 1.05
C ALA A 130 13.21 -4.96 0.07
N ASN A 131 11.90 -5.10 -0.14
CA ASN A 131 11.34 -6.12 -1.03
C ASN A 131 10.87 -5.58 -2.39
N SER A 132 10.91 -4.26 -2.61
CA SER A 132 10.58 -3.64 -3.89
C SER A 132 11.67 -3.85 -4.94
N VAL A 133 11.26 -4.20 -6.17
CA VAL A 133 12.19 -4.38 -7.32
C VAL A 133 12.86 -3.07 -7.72
N ASN A 134 12.13 -1.96 -7.62
CA ASN A 134 12.66 -0.63 -7.90
C ASN A 134 12.86 0.13 -6.58
N VAL A 135 14.11 0.48 -6.28
CA VAL A 135 14.48 1.26 -5.08
C VAL A 135 13.86 2.66 -5.06
N LEU A 136 13.38 3.15 -6.20
CA LEU A 136 12.69 4.43 -6.34
C LEU A 136 11.16 4.30 -6.21
N ASN A 137 10.63 3.13 -5.83
CA ASN A 137 9.19 2.94 -5.64
C ASN A 137 8.65 3.92 -4.58
N PRO A 138 7.82 4.91 -4.95
CA PRO A 138 7.33 5.91 -4.00
C PRO A 138 6.08 5.45 -3.23
N TYR A 139 5.58 4.24 -3.52
CA TYR A 139 4.27 3.74 -3.09
C TYR A 139 4.37 2.43 -2.30
N THR A 140 5.41 2.30 -1.47
CA THR A 140 5.48 1.14 -0.57
C THR A 140 4.49 1.32 0.58
N GLY A 141 3.87 0.22 0.99
CA GLY A 141 2.92 0.24 2.10
C GLY A 141 3.59 0.58 3.44
N GLU A 142 4.86 0.22 3.60
CA GLU A 142 5.71 0.72 4.70
C GLU A 142 5.74 2.26 4.76
N MET A 143 6.04 2.92 3.64
CA MET A 143 6.12 4.39 3.62
C MET A 143 4.75 5.03 3.75
N ASN A 144 3.70 4.41 3.20
CA ASN A 144 2.33 4.87 3.36
C ASN A 144 1.92 4.88 4.84
N ALA A 145 2.13 3.77 5.56
CA ALA A 145 1.83 3.68 6.99
C ALA A 145 2.61 4.72 7.82
N LYS A 146 3.92 4.88 7.55
CA LYS A 146 4.76 5.89 8.24
C LYS A 146 4.31 7.32 7.94
N ARG A 147 3.96 7.61 6.68
CA ARG A 147 3.42 8.92 6.29
C ARG A 147 2.09 9.20 6.98
N HIS A 148 1.19 8.22 7.01
CA HIS A 148 -0.10 8.34 7.68
C HIS A 148 0.06 8.64 9.17
N ALA A 149 1.05 8.07 9.84
CA ALA A 149 1.36 8.41 11.23
C ALA A 149 1.81 9.88 11.40
N ARG A 150 2.58 10.41 10.45
CA ARG A 150 2.98 11.83 10.46
C ARG A 150 1.79 12.75 10.20
N ASP A 151 0.91 12.39 9.27
CA ASP A 151 -0.33 13.12 9.01
C ASP A 151 -1.27 13.07 10.23
N PHE A 152 -1.36 11.92 10.91
CA PHE A 152 -2.10 11.76 12.16
C PHE A 152 -1.57 12.68 13.26
N LEU A 153 -0.25 12.75 13.47
CA LEU A 153 0.34 13.65 14.46
C LEU A 153 0.18 15.12 14.08
N ALA A 154 0.25 15.47 12.79
CA ALA A 154 0.01 16.83 12.34
C ALA A 154 -1.43 17.27 12.63
N GLN A 155 -2.39 16.36 12.52
CA GLN A 155 -3.81 16.68 12.72
C GLN A 155 -4.27 16.54 14.18
N TYR A 156 -3.80 15.52 14.90
CA TYR A 156 -4.31 15.12 16.23
C TYR A 156 -3.23 15.08 17.32
N GLY A 157 -1.99 15.48 17.02
CA GLY A 157 -0.88 15.40 17.97
C GLY A 157 -1.17 16.08 19.31
N TYR A 158 -1.89 17.21 19.28
CA TYR A 158 -2.30 17.95 20.48
C TYR A 158 -3.16 17.12 21.46
N MET A 159 -3.89 16.12 20.96
CA MET A 159 -4.72 15.25 21.79
C MET A 159 -3.91 14.24 22.61
N VAL A 160 -2.68 13.94 22.19
CA VAL A 160 -1.82 12.92 22.80
C VAL A 160 -0.57 13.50 23.48
N GLU A 161 -0.43 14.83 23.53
CA GLU A 161 0.71 15.52 24.16
C GLU A 161 0.93 15.12 25.62
N ASN A 162 -0.15 14.96 26.38
CA ASN A 162 -0.12 14.62 27.81
C ASN A 162 -0.34 13.13 28.08
N GLN A 163 -0.59 12.32 27.05
CA GLN A 163 -0.83 10.88 27.17
C GLN A 163 -0.08 10.13 26.08
N THR A 164 1.20 9.85 26.35
CA THR A 164 2.10 9.18 25.41
C THR A 164 2.00 7.66 25.45
N SER A 165 1.24 7.09 26.39
CA SER A 165 0.97 5.65 26.47
C SER A 165 -0.44 5.33 26.01
N PHE A 166 -0.58 4.53 24.95
CA PHE A 166 -1.87 4.03 24.46
C PHE A 166 -1.70 2.72 23.69
N ALA A 167 -2.81 2.03 23.47
CA ALA A 167 -2.85 0.81 22.68
C ALA A 167 -3.13 1.09 21.21
N VAL A 168 -2.48 0.33 20.33
CA VAL A 168 -2.84 0.21 18.91
C VAL A 168 -3.32 -1.21 18.71
N PHE A 169 -4.44 -1.38 18.00
CA PHE A 169 -5.02 -2.69 17.74
C PHE A 169 -4.79 -3.07 16.28
N THR A 170 -4.43 -4.32 16.05
CA THR A 170 -4.27 -4.88 14.70
C THR A 170 -4.83 -6.29 14.64
N SER A 171 -5.16 -6.77 13.44
CA SER A 171 -5.51 -8.16 13.25
C SER A 171 -4.24 -9.02 13.16
N ASN A 172 -4.36 -10.34 13.30
CA ASN A 172 -3.21 -11.25 13.20
C ASN A 172 -2.78 -11.57 11.75
N SER A 173 -3.33 -10.89 10.74
CA SER A 173 -2.78 -10.92 9.38
C SER A 173 -1.43 -10.20 9.33
N ASN A 174 -0.39 -10.86 8.81
CA ASN A 174 0.98 -10.29 8.76
C ASN A 174 1.03 -8.88 8.17
N ARG A 175 0.37 -8.63 7.04
CA ARG A 175 0.32 -7.30 6.40
C ARG A 175 -0.36 -6.23 7.26
N CYS A 176 -1.41 -6.59 8.00
CA CYS A 176 -2.10 -5.68 8.91
C CYS A 176 -1.24 -5.40 10.14
N HIS A 177 -0.59 -6.43 10.68
CA HIS A 177 0.36 -6.31 11.78
C HIS A 177 1.54 -5.42 11.41
N ASP A 178 2.18 -5.68 10.27
CA ASP A 178 3.31 -4.89 9.76
C ASP A 178 2.91 -3.44 9.50
N THR A 179 1.74 -3.20 8.92
CA THR A 179 1.21 -1.83 8.74
C THR A 179 1.06 -1.11 10.08
N ALA A 180 0.50 -1.77 11.09
CA ALA A 180 0.34 -1.19 12.42
C ALA A 180 1.70 -0.90 13.06
N GLN A 181 2.69 -1.79 12.90
CA GLN A 181 4.05 -1.57 13.37
C GLN A 181 4.71 -0.38 12.66
N TYR A 182 4.62 -0.29 11.33
CA TYR A 182 5.17 0.84 10.58
C TYR A 182 4.48 2.17 10.92
N PHE A 183 3.17 2.15 11.20
CA PHE A 183 2.48 3.31 11.73
C PHE A 183 3.05 3.72 13.09
N ILE A 184 3.25 2.78 14.02
CA ILE A 184 3.87 3.02 15.33
C ILE A 184 5.28 3.61 15.19
N ASP A 185 6.12 3.02 14.33
CA ASP A 185 7.46 3.53 14.02
C ASP A 185 7.38 4.96 13.46
N GLY A 186 6.36 5.22 12.64
CA GLY A 186 6.04 6.53 12.07
C GLY A 186 5.54 7.55 13.09
N LEU A 187 5.06 7.16 14.27
CA LEU A 187 4.75 8.10 15.36
C LEU A 187 6.06 8.54 16.04
N GLY A 188 7.00 7.62 16.21
CA GLY A 188 8.34 7.83 16.76
C GLY A 188 8.44 7.60 18.27
N ASP A 189 9.66 7.66 18.78
CA ASP A 189 10.06 7.09 20.08
C ASP A 189 9.51 7.80 21.33
N LYS A 190 8.75 8.90 21.15
CA LYS A 190 8.11 9.62 22.27
C LYS A 190 6.93 8.86 22.85
N PHE A 191 6.35 7.92 22.10
CA PHE A 191 5.16 7.19 22.47
C PHE A 191 5.50 5.79 22.99
N ASN A 192 4.90 5.42 24.12
CA ASN A 192 4.99 4.08 24.70
C ASN A 192 3.76 3.28 24.27
N ILE A 193 3.81 2.70 23.07
CA ILE A 193 2.66 2.06 22.45
C ILE A 193 2.67 0.56 22.71
N SER A 194 1.52 0.04 23.13
CA SER A 194 1.30 -1.40 23.21
C SER A 194 0.52 -1.87 21.99
N LEU A 195 1.15 -2.67 21.14
CA LEU A 195 0.50 -3.29 19.99
C LEU A 195 -0.30 -4.52 20.44
N GLN A 196 -1.61 -4.47 20.26
CA GLN A 196 -2.57 -5.49 20.64
C GLN A 196 -3.04 -6.24 19.40
N THR A 197 -2.59 -7.49 19.24
CA THR A 197 -2.94 -8.33 18.10
C THR A 197 -4.20 -9.14 18.40
N ILE A 198 -5.24 -8.94 17.59
CA ILE A 198 -6.55 -9.56 17.71
C ILE A 198 -6.69 -10.65 16.65
N SER A 199 -7.21 -11.81 17.05
CA SER A 199 -7.38 -12.96 16.15
C SER A 199 -8.45 -12.71 15.09
N GLU A 200 -8.17 -13.13 13.85
CA GLU A 200 -9.13 -13.22 12.76
C GLU A 200 -9.90 -14.55 12.73
N ALA A 201 -9.60 -15.50 13.62
CA ALA A 201 -10.26 -16.81 13.64
C ALA A 201 -11.76 -16.68 13.97
N GLU A 202 -12.59 -17.55 13.38
CA GLU A 202 -14.04 -17.58 13.59
C GLU A 202 -14.43 -17.70 15.08
N SER A 203 -13.60 -18.39 15.86
CA SER A 203 -13.78 -18.57 17.31
C SER A 203 -13.70 -17.26 18.10
N ALA A 204 -13.19 -16.17 17.52
CA ALA A 204 -13.18 -14.85 18.13
C ALA A 204 -14.59 -14.23 18.20
N GLY A 205 -15.57 -14.76 17.45
CA GLY A 205 -16.93 -14.22 17.42
C GLY A 205 -16.93 -12.76 16.99
N ALA A 206 -17.64 -11.91 17.74
CA ALA A 206 -17.66 -10.46 17.52
C ALA A 206 -16.47 -9.70 18.15
N ASN A 207 -15.61 -10.36 18.93
CA ASN A 207 -14.43 -9.75 19.53
C ASN A 207 -13.24 -9.80 18.56
N THR A 208 -13.40 -9.17 17.40
CA THR A 208 -12.41 -9.18 16.32
C THR A 208 -12.50 -7.90 15.47
N LEU A 209 -11.44 -7.62 14.71
CA LEU A 209 -11.43 -6.58 13.68
C LEU A 209 -11.93 -7.10 12.32
N SER A 210 -12.17 -8.40 12.19
CA SER A 210 -12.56 -9.06 10.93
C SER A 210 -13.84 -9.88 11.09
N ALA A 211 -14.89 -9.29 11.67
CA ALA A 211 -16.09 -10.01 12.13
C ALA A 211 -16.82 -10.85 11.07
N HIS A 212 -16.61 -10.55 9.78
CA HIS A 212 -17.16 -11.36 8.69
C HIS A 212 -16.76 -12.84 8.75
N HIS A 213 -15.53 -13.18 9.18
CA HIS A 213 -15.09 -14.57 9.33
C HIS A 213 -15.96 -15.34 10.34
N SER A 214 -16.40 -14.68 11.40
CA SER A 214 -17.17 -15.32 12.48
C SER A 214 -18.68 -15.29 12.24
N CYS A 215 -19.15 -14.77 11.11
CA CYS A 215 -20.57 -14.58 10.83
C CYS A 215 -21.14 -15.80 10.10
N PRO A 216 -21.96 -16.67 10.73
CA PRO A 216 -22.38 -17.93 10.12
C PRO A 216 -23.26 -17.79 8.87
N ALA A 217 -23.91 -16.64 8.71
CA ALA A 217 -24.78 -16.34 7.58
C ALA A 217 -24.06 -15.52 6.49
N TRP A 218 -22.80 -15.15 6.69
CA TRP A 218 -22.02 -14.43 5.70
C TRP A 218 -21.51 -15.39 4.63
N ASP A 219 -21.72 -15.01 3.37
CA ASP A 219 -21.28 -15.74 2.19
C ASP A 219 -20.70 -14.71 1.21
N ASP A 220 -19.37 -14.70 1.10
CA ASP A 220 -18.63 -13.78 0.23
C ASP A 220 -19.00 -13.94 -1.25
N ASP A 221 -19.49 -15.12 -1.63
CA ASP A 221 -19.72 -15.54 -3.02
C ASP A 221 -21.21 -15.56 -3.38
N VAL A 222 -22.11 -15.08 -2.51
CA VAL A 222 -23.57 -15.18 -2.70
C VAL A 222 -24.08 -14.57 -4.01
N ASN A 223 -23.35 -13.61 -4.58
CA ASN A 223 -23.69 -12.92 -5.84
C ASN A 223 -22.67 -13.18 -6.98
N ASP A 224 -21.84 -14.20 -6.86
CA ASP A 224 -20.82 -14.52 -7.87
C ASP A 224 -21.42 -14.82 -9.25
N ASP A 225 -22.63 -15.36 -9.27
CA ASP A 225 -23.42 -15.65 -10.48
C ASP A 225 -23.76 -14.37 -11.25
N ILE A 226 -24.10 -13.28 -10.54
CA ILE A 226 -24.38 -11.97 -11.13
C ILE A 226 -23.09 -11.38 -11.71
N LEU A 227 -21.97 -11.45 -10.97
CA LEU A 227 -20.69 -10.89 -11.39
C LEU A 227 -20.13 -11.59 -12.65
N LYS A 228 -20.28 -12.91 -12.74
CA LYS A 228 -19.89 -13.70 -13.93
C LYS A 228 -20.65 -13.28 -15.19
N ASN A 229 -21.87 -12.80 -15.05
CA ASN A 229 -22.69 -12.34 -16.19
C ASN A 229 -22.39 -10.89 -16.61
N MET A 230 -21.73 -10.10 -15.76
CA MET A 230 -21.39 -8.69 -16.05
C MET A 230 -20.05 -8.52 -16.77
N ILE A 231 -19.17 -9.53 -16.76
CA ILE A 231 -17.91 -9.52 -17.49
C ILE A 231 -18.08 -10.47 -18.69
N PRO A 232 -18.28 -9.96 -19.93
CA PRO A 232 -18.33 -10.83 -21.09
C PRO A 232 -17.01 -11.59 -21.17
N ASN A 233 -17.09 -12.91 -21.39
CA ASN A 233 -15.92 -13.78 -21.58
C ASN A 233 -14.95 -13.12 -22.58
N ILE A 234 -13.78 -12.68 -22.09
CA ILE A 234 -12.65 -12.23 -22.91
C ILE A 234 -11.74 -13.43 -23.15
#